data_AF-A0A835AJ63-F1
#
_entry.id   AF-A0A835AJ63-F1
#
_cell.length_a   1.000
_cell.length_b   1.000
_cell.length_c   1.000
_cell.angle_alpha   90.00
_cell.angle_beta   90.00
_cell.angle_gamma   90.00
#
_symmetry.space_group_name_H-M   'P 1'
#
loop_
_entity.id
_entity.type
_entity.pdbx_description
1 polymer ?
#
loop_
_entity_poly.entity_id
_entity_poly.type
_entity_poly.pdbx_seq_one_letter_code
_entity_poly.pdbx_strand_id
1 'polypeptide(L)'
;MLPLVKLGSLAFRTLSKPIAARLKHNAGIYPKFRGFIIGIAQANHRFTTNMQRRLYGRATDIHIRPLNEEKAIQAAADLLGELFVFSVAGAAIIYEVQRSARSEARKEDVRKQEIEAIKKREEQLAIEVQLMKQRINEMELRYSKWIRPAFRGFGAAQAAAQPAVTQQPTAA
;
A
#
# COMPACT_ATOMS: atom_id res chain seq x y z
N MET A 1 -13.73 17.24 4.91
CA MET A 1 -13.02 18.08 3.90
C MET A 1 -12.91 19.55 4.29
N LEU A 2 -14.00 20.25 4.65
CA LEU A 2 -13.97 21.70 4.97
C LEU A 2 -12.85 22.23 5.90
N PRO A 3 -12.38 21.53 6.96
CA PRO A 3 -11.38 22.08 7.87
C PRO A 3 -10.03 22.41 7.20
N LEU A 4 -9.49 21.49 6.39
CA LEU A 4 -8.15 21.64 5.82
C LEU A 4 -8.10 22.79 4.79
N VAL A 5 -9.16 22.98 4.01
CA VAL A 5 -9.30 24.10 3.06
C VAL A 5 -9.36 25.44 3.79
N LYS A 6 -10.08 25.52 4.92
CA LYS A 6 -10.12 26.73 5.76
C LYS A 6 -8.77 27.03 6.38
N LEU A 7 -8.06 26.02 6.89
CA LEU A 7 -6.71 26.16 7.44
C LEU A 7 -5.69 26.60 6.37
N GLY A 8 -5.71 26.00 5.18
CA GLY A 8 -4.86 26.40 4.06
C GLY A 8 -5.11 27.85 3.61
N SER A 9 -6.37 28.26 3.49
CA SER A 9 -6.74 29.64 3.15
C SER A 9 -6.31 30.64 4.24
N LEU A 10 -6.39 30.26 5.52
CA LEU A 10 -5.94 31.09 6.64
C LEU A 10 -4.41 31.18 6.72
N ALA A 11 -3.70 30.07 6.49
CA ALA A 11 -2.24 30.04 6.41
C ALA A 11 -1.73 30.91 5.26
N PHE A 12 -2.32 30.77 4.07
CA PHE A 12 -2.02 31.63 2.91
C PHE A 12 -2.22 33.11 3.24
N ARG A 13 -3.39 33.50 3.77
CA ARG A 13 -3.66 34.91 4.16
C ARG A 13 -2.69 35.44 5.24
N THR A 14 -2.26 34.58 6.16
CA THR A 14 -1.28 34.90 7.21
C THR A 14 0.14 35.04 6.67
N LEU A 15 0.50 34.31 5.61
CA LEU A 15 1.84 34.31 5.02
C LEU A 15 2.00 35.34 3.89
N SER A 16 1.08 35.41 2.93
CA SER A 16 1.22 36.27 1.75
C SER A 16 1.32 37.76 2.09
N LYS A 17 0.62 38.23 3.13
CA LYS A 17 0.72 39.63 3.59
C LYS A 17 2.13 40.02 4.09
N PRO A 18 2.73 39.37 5.10
CA PRO A 18 4.09 39.68 5.54
C PRO A 18 5.16 39.32 4.50
N ILE A 19 4.94 38.30 3.66
CA ILE A 19 5.83 37.99 2.53
C ILE A 19 5.81 39.16 1.52
N ALA A 20 4.64 39.64 1.09
CA ALA A 20 4.52 40.78 0.18
C ALA A 20 5.15 42.06 0.75
N ALA A 21 4.94 42.34 2.05
CA ALA A 21 5.56 43.48 2.71
C ALA A 21 7.11 43.38 2.72
N ARG A 22 7.66 42.21 3.04
CA ARG A 22 9.11 41.95 3.01
C ARG A 22 9.68 42.00 1.59
N LEU A 23 8.98 41.45 0.60
CA LEU A 23 9.38 41.54 -0.81
C LEU A 23 9.36 42.99 -1.31
N LYS A 24 8.34 43.79 -0.97
CA LYS A 24 8.27 45.22 -1.33
C LYS A 24 9.41 46.02 -0.70
N HIS A 25 9.69 45.81 0.59
CA HIS A 25 10.81 46.42 1.30
C HIS A 25 12.15 46.09 0.64
N ASN A 26 12.42 44.80 0.39
CA ASN A 26 13.69 44.35 -0.17
C ASN A 26 13.85 44.69 -1.66
N ALA A 27 12.76 44.77 -2.43
CA ALA A 27 12.77 45.29 -3.81
C ALA A 27 13.04 46.80 -3.84
N GLY A 28 12.51 47.54 -2.86
CA GLY A 28 12.83 48.96 -2.64
C GLY A 28 14.34 49.18 -2.48
N ILE A 29 14.96 48.45 -1.55
CA ILE A 29 16.38 48.59 -1.20
C ILE A 29 17.33 48.00 -2.25
N TYR A 30 17.05 46.80 -2.76
CA TYR A 30 18.01 46.02 -3.56
C TYR A 30 17.57 45.88 -5.03
N PRO A 31 18.12 46.66 -5.99
CA PRO A 31 17.69 46.62 -7.39
C PRO A 31 17.94 45.26 -8.06
N LYS A 32 18.99 44.52 -7.67
CA LYS A 32 19.21 43.13 -8.14
C LYS A 32 18.08 42.19 -7.71
N PHE A 33 17.61 42.31 -6.47
CA PHE A 33 16.50 41.51 -5.94
C PHE A 33 15.17 41.91 -6.59
N ARG A 34 14.93 43.21 -6.81
CA ARG A 34 13.78 43.73 -7.58
C ARG A 34 13.70 43.08 -8.97
N GLY A 35 14.80 43.10 -9.72
CA GLY A 35 14.88 42.44 -11.03
C GLY A 35 14.59 40.94 -10.98
N PHE A 36 15.13 40.23 -9.97
CA PHE A 36 14.88 38.80 -9.76
C PHE A 36 13.39 38.49 -9.45
N ILE A 37 12.76 39.24 -8.54
CA ILE A 37 11.35 39.07 -8.17
C ILE A 37 10.42 39.37 -9.35
N ILE A 38 10.67 40.45 -10.10
CA ILE A 38 9.93 40.76 -11.33
C ILE A 38 10.15 39.66 -12.38
N GLY A 39 11.37 39.13 -12.48
CA GLY A 39 11.72 38.00 -13.33
C GLY A 39 10.90 36.75 -13.02
N ILE A 40 10.79 36.36 -11.74
CA ILE A 40 9.94 35.24 -11.29
C ILE A 40 8.47 35.49 -11.64
N ALA A 41 7.93 36.68 -11.33
CA ALA A 41 6.54 37.01 -11.62
C ALA A 41 6.21 36.93 -13.13
N GLN A 42 7.10 37.47 -13.98
CA GLN A 42 6.95 37.37 -15.43
C GLN A 42 7.18 35.96 -15.96
N ALA A 43 8.13 35.19 -15.42
CA ALA A 43 8.38 33.82 -15.84
C ALA A 43 7.18 32.91 -15.51
N ASN A 44 6.62 33.03 -14.30
CA ASN A 44 5.39 32.33 -13.93
C ASN A 44 4.23 32.71 -14.86
N HIS A 45 3.97 34.01 -15.07
CA HIS A 45 2.89 34.45 -15.94
C HIS A 45 3.05 33.96 -17.40
N ARG A 46 4.26 34.04 -17.97
CA ARG A 46 4.59 33.46 -19.28
C ARG A 46 4.35 31.95 -19.30
N PHE A 47 4.71 31.23 -18.23
CA PHE A 47 4.47 29.79 -18.10
C PHE A 47 2.97 29.48 -18.05
N THR A 48 2.17 30.16 -17.22
CA THR A 48 0.72 29.92 -17.12
C THR A 48 0.03 30.13 -18.47
N THR A 49 0.32 31.25 -19.15
CA THR A 49 -0.24 31.56 -20.47
C THR A 49 0.20 30.54 -21.53
N ASN A 50 1.48 30.12 -21.55
CA ASN A 50 1.95 29.12 -22.51
C ASN A 50 1.39 27.72 -22.24
N MET A 51 1.19 27.33 -20.99
CA MET A 51 0.59 26.04 -20.65
C MET A 51 -0.91 26.02 -21.01
N GLN A 52 -1.64 27.10 -20.74
CA GLN A 52 -3.02 27.28 -21.21
C GLN A 52 -3.12 27.25 -22.74
N ARG A 53 -2.25 27.97 -23.47
CA ARG A 53 -2.20 27.93 -24.95
C ARG A 53 -2.02 26.51 -25.49
N ARG A 54 -1.14 25.71 -24.87
CA ARG A 54 -0.91 24.29 -25.26
C ARG A 54 -2.13 23.40 -24.99
N LEU A 55 -2.86 23.63 -23.90
CA LEU A 55 -4.06 22.85 -23.55
C LEU A 55 -5.31 23.25 -24.36
N TYR A 56 -5.43 24.52 -24.75
CA TYR A 56 -6.59 25.05 -25.50
C TYR A 56 -6.35 25.22 -27.01
N GLY A 57 -5.19 24.80 -27.53
CA GLY A 57 -4.88 24.77 -28.97
C GLY A 57 -4.80 26.13 -29.67
N ARG A 58 -4.90 27.26 -28.96
CA ARG A 58 -4.94 28.61 -29.56
C ARG A 58 -3.58 29.31 -29.53
N ALA A 59 -3.02 29.55 -30.71
CA ALA A 59 -1.87 30.41 -30.93
C ALA A 59 -2.25 31.90 -30.95
N THR A 60 -2.81 32.43 -29.86
CA THR A 60 -3.09 33.87 -29.74
C THR A 60 -1.86 34.59 -29.21
N ASP A 61 -1.15 35.33 -30.06
CA ASP A 61 0.05 36.10 -29.69
C ASP A 61 -0.31 37.39 -28.93
N ILE A 62 -0.64 37.22 -27.65
CA ILE A 62 -0.82 38.30 -26.71
C ILE A 62 0.57 38.80 -26.29
N HIS A 63 0.91 40.02 -26.73
CA HIS A 63 2.08 40.76 -26.28
C HIS A 63 1.97 41.03 -24.76
N ILE A 64 2.70 40.26 -23.96
CA ILE A 64 2.64 40.31 -22.49
C ILE A 64 3.20 41.65 -22.02
N ARG A 65 2.30 42.59 -21.67
CA ARG A 65 2.70 43.82 -20.99
C ARG A 65 3.41 43.47 -19.69
N PRO A 66 4.60 44.04 -19.39
CA PRO A 66 5.24 43.85 -18.10
C PRO A 66 4.30 44.36 -16.99
N LEU A 67 4.13 43.55 -15.94
CA LEU A 67 3.35 43.97 -14.77
C LEU A 67 4.01 45.20 -14.13
N ASN A 68 3.18 46.15 -13.69
CA ASN A 68 3.60 47.22 -12.78
C ASN A 68 4.31 46.59 -11.57
N GLU A 69 5.42 47.19 -11.11
CA GLU A 69 6.31 46.68 -10.08
C GLU A 69 5.55 46.16 -8.85
N GLU A 70 4.56 46.90 -8.35
CA GLU A 70 3.76 46.48 -7.19
C GLU A 70 2.97 45.19 -7.45
N LYS A 71 2.40 45.03 -8.64
CA LYS A 71 1.66 43.82 -9.04
C LYS A 71 2.60 42.63 -9.25
N ALA A 72 3.80 42.87 -9.77
CA ALA A 72 4.81 41.82 -9.91
C ALA A 72 5.31 41.33 -8.53
N ILE A 73 5.56 42.26 -7.60
CA ILE A 73 5.92 41.97 -6.21
C ILE A 73 4.81 41.17 -5.50
N GLN A 74 3.55 41.56 -5.66
CA GLN A 74 2.43 40.83 -5.08
C GLN A 74 2.28 39.42 -5.70
N ALA A 75 2.30 39.30 -7.03
CA ALA A 75 2.18 38.00 -7.70
C ALA A 75 3.31 37.03 -7.33
N ALA A 76 4.54 37.52 -7.09
CA ALA A 76 5.63 36.72 -6.58
C ALA A 76 5.44 36.32 -5.11
N ALA A 77 4.88 37.20 -4.27
CA ALA A 77 4.59 36.90 -2.87
C ALA A 77 3.48 35.84 -2.72
N ASP A 78 2.42 35.95 -3.50
CA ASP A 78 1.33 34.96 -3.54
C ASP A 78 1.84 33.61 -4.05
N LEU A 79 2.62 33.58 -5.14
CA LEU A 79 3.27 32.35 -5.65
C LEU A 79 4.17 31.68 -4.62
N LEU A 80 5.01 32.45 -3.89
CA LEU A 80 5.87 31.90 -2.83
C LEU A 80 5.05 31.38 -1.63
N GLY A 81 3.94 32.04 -1.31
CA GLY A 81 3.00 31.58 -0.28
C GLY A 81 2.33 30.25 -0.64
N GLU A 82 1.84 30.11 -1.88
CA GLU A 82 1.27 28.86 -2.40
C GLU A 82 2.31 27.74 -2.42
N LEU A 83 3.50 27.99 -3.00
CA LEU A 83 4.59 27.00 -3.05
C LEU A 83 5.02 26.53 -1.66
N PHE A 84 5.08 27.42 -0.67
CA PHE A 84 5.37 27.03 0.72
C PHE A 84 4.29 26.11 1.30
N VAL A 85 3.01 26.46 1.15
CA VAL A 85 1.89 25.63 1.66
C VAL A 85 1.85 24.26 0.97
N PHE A 86 2.03 24.21 -0.35
CA PHE A 86 2.12 22.94 -1.08
C PHE A 86 3.36 22.11 -0.70
N SER A 87 4.51 22.74 -0.44
CA SER A 87 5.72 22.04 0.01
C SER A 87 5.54 21.40 1.38
N VAL A 88 4.94 22.13 2.34
CA VAL A 88 4.65 21.60 3.68
C VAL A 88 3.62 20.46 3.62
N ALA A 89 2.54 20.62 2.85
CA ALA A 89 1.53 19.58 2.68
C ALA A 89 2.08 18.32 1.98
N GLY A 90 2.87 18.49 0.91
CA GLY A 90 3.53 17.39 0.21
C GLY A 90 4.54 16.67 1.09
N ALA A 91 5.35 17.39 1.85
CA ALA A 91 6.30 16.81 2.81
C ALA A 91 5.58 16.01 3.92
N ALA A 92 4.44 16.49 4.41
CA ALA A 92 3.63 15.76 5.39
C ALA A 92 3.09 14.42 4.80
N ILE A 93 2.54 14.45 3.58
CA ILE A 93 2.05 13.23 2.90
C ILE A 93 3.19 12.24 2.65
N ILE A 94 4.35 12.70 2.17
CA ILE A 94 5.54 11.85 1.95
C ILE A 94 6.02 11.24 3.28
N TYR A 95 6.04 12.02 4.36
CA TYR A 95 6.38 11.53 5.69
C TYR A 95 5.39 10.47 6.21
N GLU A 96 4.08 10.70 6.03
CA GLU A 96 3.03 9.73 6.40
C GLU A 96 3.15 8.43 5.62
N VAL A 97 3.39 8.49 4.30
CA VAL A 97 3.60 7.30 3.45
C VAL A 97 4.87 6.55 3.88
N GLN A 98 6.00 7.24 4.04
CA GLN A 98 7.27 6.62 4.46
C GLN A 98 7.17 5.98 5.85
N ARG A 99 6.48 6.64 6.80
CA ARG A 99 6.25 6.13 8.15
C ARG A 99 5.25 4.96 8.17
N SER A 100 4.24 4.98 7.31
CA SER A 100 3.25 3.91 7.18
C SER A 100 3.88 2.65 6.58
N ALA A 101 4.63 2.76 5.48
CA ALA A 101 5.33 1.63 4.87
C ALA A 101 6.28 0.92 5.87
N ARG A 102 7.00 1.69 6.70
CA ARG A 102 7.87 1.13 7.76
C ARG A 102 7.10 0.49 8.92
N SER A 103 5.83 0.86 9.12
CA SER A 103 4.91 0.26 10.09
C SER A 103 4.28 -1.02 9.56
N GLU A 104 3.91 -1.04 8.27
CA GLU A 104 3.27 -2.18 7.62
C GLU A 104 4.24 -3.34 7.37
N ALA A 105 5.48 -3.07 6.91
CA ALA A 105 6.52 -4.10 6.81
C ALA A 105 6.71 -4.86 8.14
N ARG A 106 6.75 -4.15 9.27
CA ARG A 106 6.83 -4.76 10.61
C ARG A 106 5.62 -5.63 10.96
N LYS A 107 4.42 -5.25 10.52
CA LYS A 107 3.19 -6.05 10.72
C LYS A 107 3.19 -7.29 9.83
N GLU A 108 3.70 -7.20 8.60
CA GLU A 108 3.88 -8.37 7.75
C GLU A 108 4.88 -9.36 8.33
N ASP A 109 6.01 -8.88 8.86
CA ASP A 109 7.04 -9.76 9.42
C ASP A 109 6.55 -10.49 10.68
N VAL A 110 5.76 -9.82 11.53
CA VAL A 110 5.05 -10.49 12.64
C VAL A 110 4.06 -11.53 12.11
N ARG A 111 3.23 -11.21 11.11
CA ARG A 111 2.28 -12.17 10.49
C ARG A 111 2.99 -13.38 9.87
N LYS A 112 4.15 -13.19 9.24
CA LYS A 112 4.98 -14.29 8.71
C LYS A 112 5.44 -15.22 9.84
N GLN A 113 5.91 -14.66 10.96
CA GLN A 113 6.30 -15.42 12.14
C GLN A 113 5.13 -16.17 12.79
N GLU A 114 3.94 -15.56 12.87
CA GLU A 114 2.71 -16.22 13.34
C GLU A 114 2.34 -17.41 12.45
N ILE A 115 2.36 -17.24 11.12
CA ILE A 115 2.06 -18.32 10.15
C ILE A 115 3.10 -19.44 10.24
N GLU A 116 4.39 -19.13 10.37
CA GLU A 116 5.43 -20.15 10.59
C GLU A 116 5.25 -20.91 11.91
N ALA A 117 4.85 -20.23 12.98
CA ALA A 117 4.59 -20.86 14.27
C ALA A 117 3.37 -21.79 14.22
N ILE A 118 2.34 -21.43 13.44
CA ILE A 118 1.18 -22.30 13.19
C ILE A 118 1.59 -23.53 12.39
N LYS A 119 2.31 -23.38 11.27
CA LYS A 119 2.78 -24.50 10.44
C LYS A 119 3.63 -25.51 11.22
N LYS A 120 4.56 -25.02 12.05
CA LYS A 120 5.39 -25.89 12.92
C LYS A 120 4.54 -26.69 13.92
N ARG A 121 3.41 -26.16 14.39
CA ARG A 121 2.44 -26.89 15.23
C ARG A 121 1.63 -27.90 14.42
N GLU A 122 1.22 -27.58 13.19
CA GLU A 122 0.56 -28.54 12.30
C GLU A 122 1.48 -29.73 11.96
N GLU A 123 2.75 -29.46 11.68
CA GLU A 123 3.78 -30.50 11.45
C GLU A 123 3.97 -31.40 12.69
N GLN A 124 4.08 -30.80 13.88
CA GLN A 124 4.16 -31.55 15.15
C GLN A 124 2.92 -32.41 15.40
N LEU A 125 1.72 -31.84 15.26
CA LEU A 125 0.45 -32.56 15.41
C LEU A 125 0.29 -33.69 14.37
N ALA A 126 0.74 -33.48 13.13
CA ALA A 126 0.73 -34.52 12.10
C ALA A 126 1.66 -35.69 12.46
N ILE A 127 2.85 -35.42 13.00
CA ILE A 127 3.78 -36.45 13.49
C ILE A 127 3.18 -37.20 14.68
N GLU A 128 2.59 -36.50 15.66
CA GLU A 128 1.92 -37.13 16.80
C GLU A 128 0.75 -38.02 16.37
N VAL A 129 -0.09 -37.57 15.43
CA VAL A 129 -1.20 -38.37 14.88
C VAL A 129 -0.69 -39.61 14.13
N GLN A 130 0.42 -39.51 13.39
CA GLN A 130 1.04 -40.68 12.75
C GLN A 130 1.58 -41.67 13.78
N LEU A 131 2.26 -41.19 14.83
CA LEU A 131 2.79 -42.01 15.91
C LEU A 131 1.67 -42.70 16.72
N MET A 132 0.56 -42.02 16.98
CA MET A 132 -0.62 -42.62 17.61
C MET A 132 -1.23 -43.71 16.73
N LYS A 133 -1.37 -43.49 15.41
CA LYS A 133 -1.86 -44.51 14.47
C LYS A 133 -0.94 -45.74 14.42
N GLN A 134 0.39 -45.56 14.44
CA GLN A 134 1.34 -46.67 14.53
C GLN A 134 1.16 -47.48 15.81
N ARG A 135 1.06 -46.80 16.98
CA ARG A 135 0.83 -47.46 18.27
C ARG A 135 -0.50 -48.23 18.32
N ILE A 136 -1.57 -47.71 17.71
CA ILE A 136 -2.85 -48.41 17.61
C ILE A 136 -2.71 -49.69 16.79
N ASN A 137 -2.11 -49.61 15.59
CA ASN A 137 -1.87 -50.78 14.73
C ASN A 137 -0.99 -51.85 15.43
N GLU A 138 0.05 -51.44 16.17
CA GLU A 138 0.85 -52.36 17.00
C GLU A 138 0.04 -53.08 18.10
N MET A 139 -0.95 -52.41 18.68
CA MET A 139 -1.86 -53.00 19.68
C MET A 139 -2.85 -53.94 19.01
N GLU A 140 -3.43 -53.55 17.88
CA GLU A 140 -4.33 -54.41 17.08
C GLU A 140 -3.64 -55.68 16.58
N LEU A 141 -2.38 -55.57 16.11
CA LEU A 141 -1.57 -56.72 15.73
C LEU A 141 -1.24 -57.64 16.92
N ARG A 142 -0.94 -57.07 18.10
CA ARG A 142 -0.76 -57.85 19.34
C ARG A 142 -2.05 -58.55 19.77
N TYR A 143 -3.17 -57.84 19.75
CA TYR A 143 -4.49 -58.36 20.10
C TYR A 143 -4.93 -59.48 19.14
N SER A 144 -4.76 -59.27 17.83
CA SER A 144 -5.01 -60.28 16.80
C SER A 144 -4.10 -61.51 16.95
N LYS A 145 -2.84 -61.34 17.36
CA LYS A 145 -1.92 -62.46 17.64
C LYS A 145 -2.31 -63.24 18.90
N TRP A 146 -2.91 -62.58 19.90
CA TRP A 146 -3.35 -63.21 21.15
C TRP A 146 -4.70 -63.92 21.00
N ILE A 147 -5.60 -63.39 20.16
CA ILE A 147 -6.95 -63.94 19.95
C ILE A 147 -6.98 -65.15 19.01
N ARG A 148 -6.08 -65.23 18.01
CA ARG A 148 -6.03 -66.38 17.09
C ARG A 148 -5.75 -67.68 17.87
N PRO A 149 -6.71 -68.62 17.98
CA PRO A 149 -6.46 -69.88 18.66
C PRO A 149 -5.53 -70.76 17.82
N ALA A 150 -4.95 -71.79 18.42
CA ALA A 150 -4.04 -72.74 17.76
C ALA A 150 -4.75 -73.74 16.80
N PHE A 151 -5.71 -73.27 16.00
CA PHE A 151 -6.36 -74.08 14.95
C PHE A 151 -5.47 -74.17 13.70
N ARG A 152 -4.49 -75.07 13.75
CA ARG A 152 -3.67 -75.45 12.59
C ARG A 152 -3.38 -76.96 12.55
N GLY A 153 -4.42 -77.75 12.75
CA GLY A 153 -4.44 -79.21 12.60
C GLY A 153 -5.87 -79.68 12.33
N PHE A 154 -6.03 -80.66 11.43
CA PHE A 154 -7.28 -81.04 10.75
C PHE A 154 -7.90 -79.92 9.88
N GLY A 155 -8.34 -80.17 8.64
CA GLY A 155 -8.22 -81.37 7.82
C GLY A 155 -8.71 -81.06 6.39
N ALA A 156 -8.17 -81.72 5.37
CA ALA A 156 -8.61 -81.57 3.98
C ALA A 156 -9.72 -82.57 3.62
N ALA A 157 -10.48 -82.27 2.56
CA ALA A 157 -11.74 -82.91 2.11
C ALA A 157 -12.97 -82.53 2.98
N GLN A 158 -14.06 -82.00 2.43
CA GLN A 158 -14.88 -82.59 1.36
C GLN A 158 -15.29 -81.53 0.28
N ALA A 159 -15.49 -81.96 -0.97
CA ALA A 159 -16.03 -81.10 -2.02
C ALA A 159 -17.55 -81.27 -2.20
N ALA A 160 -18.27 -80.17 -2.45
CA ALA A 160 -19.65 -80.17 -2.92
C ALA A 160 -19.90 -79.00 -3.89
N ALA A 161 -20.33 -79.35 -5.11
CA ALA A 161 -20.82 -78.45 -6.17
C ALA A 161 -22.33 -78.16 -5.94
N GLN A 162 -23.06 -77.21 -6.55
CA GLN A 162 -22.90 -76.06 -7.48
C GLN A 162 -24.32 -75.38 -7.57
N PRO A 163 -24.68 -74.53 -8.56
CA PRO A 163 -24.12 -73.23 -8.99
C PRO A 163 -25.20 -72.10 -9.10
N ALA A 164 -24.76 -70.87 -9.44
CA ALA A 164 -25.58 -69.71 -9.88
C ALA A 164 -26.58 -69.15 -8.83
N VAL A 165 -27.13 -67.93 -8.92
CA VAL A 165 -27.18 -66.83 -9.93
C VAL A 165 -27.01 -65.49 -9.14
N THR A 166 -26.86 -64.24 -9.62
CA THR A 166 -27.05 -63.57 -10.94
C THR A 166 -26.07 -62.37 -11.09
N GLN A 167 -26.25 -61.53 -12.12
CA GLN A 167 -25.69 -60.16 -12.26
C GLN A 167 -26.62 -59.14 -11.52
N GLN A 168 -26.39 -57.82 -11.36
CA GLN A 168 -25.78 -56.77 -12.21
C GLN A 168 -25.30 -55.56 -11.34
N PRO A 169 -24.59 -54.55 -11.89
CA PRO A 169 -24.03 -53.42 -11.15
C PRO A 169 -24.65 -52.03 -11.44
N THR A 170 -24.60 -51.14 -10.44
CA THR A 170 -24.62 -49.66 -10.55
C THR A 170 -23.85 -49.09 -9.35
N ALA A 171 -22.93 -48.12 -9.42
CA ALA A 171 -22.58 -47.10 -10.42
C ALA A 171 -23.54 -45.88 -10.48
N ALA A 172 -23.40 -45.00 -9.47
CA ALA A 172 -23.62 -43.56 -9.52
C ALA A 172 -22.73 -42.90 -8.45
#